data_AF-A0A7V4Y868-F1
#
_entry.id   AF-A0A7V4Y868-F1
#
_cell.length_a   1.000
_cell.length_b   1.000
_cell.length_c   1.000
_cell.angle_alpha   90.00
_cell.angle_beta   90.00
_cell.angle_gamma   90.00
#
_symmetry.space_group_name_H-M   'P 1'
#
loop_
_entity.id
_entity.type
_entity.pdbx_description
1 polymer ?
#
loop_
_entity_poly.entity_id
_entity_poly.type
_entity_poly.pdbx_seq_one_letter_code
_entity_poly.pdbx_strand_id
1 'polypeptide(L)'
;MPECKCGKIPANIKIIKIGASEVGIPDLQRIMRDVYFKKLSSESRLKEELLKLVAEKIFIPEERREMYASALFEEYSRFILKWEKGEKAKAEMQEKSQKVKRRGLFSLFRRKDKK
;
A
#
# COMPACT_ATOMS: atom_id res chain seq x y z
N MET A 1 -25.79 -7.59 31.16
CA MET A 1 -24.56 -8.26 30.70
C MET A 1 -23.89 -7.35 29.69
N PRO A 2 -22.63 -6.92 29.89
CA PRO A 2 -21.95 -6.09 28.90
C PRO A 2 -21.72 -6.92 27.63
N GLU A 3 -22.18 -6.40 26.50
CA GLU A 3 -22.00 -7.00 25.18
C GLU A 3 -20.51 -7.02 24.84
N CYS A 4 -19.92 -8.22 24.76
CA CYS A 4 -18.54 -8.37 24.31
C CYS A 4 -18.43 -7.93 22.83
N LYS A 5 -17.75 -6.81 22.58
CA LYS A 5 -17.47 -6.27 21.22
C LYS A 5 -16.41 -7.06 20.45
N CYS A 6 -16.24 -8.35 20.72
CA CYS A 6 -15.17 -9.19 20.14
C CYS A 6 -15.39 -9.61 18.68
N GLY A 7 -16.51 -9.21 18.04
CA GLY A 7 -16.80 -9.58 16.65
C GLY A 7 -16.26 -8.63 15.57
N LYS A 8 -15.67 -7.47 15.93
CA LYS A 8 -15.17 -6.50 14.95
C LYS A 8 -13.65 -6.48 14.95
N ILE A 9 -13.05 -7.13 13.97
CA ILE A 9 -11.62 -6.95 13.66
C ILE A 9 -11.43 -5.47 13.34
N PRO A 10 -10.59 -4.75 14.09
CA PRO A 10 -10.36 -3.34 13.82
C PRO A 10 -9.75 -3.18 12.42
N ALA A 11 -10.19 -2.15 11.70
CA ALA A 11 -9.88 -1.96 10.27
C ALA A 11 -8.38 -1.84 9.95
N ASN A 12 -7.55 -1.64 10.97
CA ASN A 12 -6.10 -1.55 10.85
C ASN A 12 -5.38 -2.91 10.93
N ILE A 13 -6.08 -4.01 11.24
CA ILE A 13 -5.49 -5.35 11.26
C ILE A 13 -5.69 -6.00 9.89
N LYS A 14 -4.58 -6.43 9.29
CA LYS A 14 -4.60 -7.23 8.07
C LYS A 14 -4.25 -8.67 8.41
N ILE A 15 -5.13 -9.60 8.06
CA ILE A 15 -4.90 -11.03 8.23
C ILE A 15 -4.09 -11.54 7.05
N ILE A 16 -2.99 -12.23 7.34
CA ILE A 16 -2.16 -12.92 6.34
C ILE A 16 -2.04 -14.40 6.70
N LYS A 17 -1.90 -15.25 5.69
CA LYS A 17 -1.58 -16.67 5.89
C LYS A 17 -0.07 -16.86 6.01
N ILE A 18 0.35 -17.60 7.02
CA ILE A 18 1.73 -17.98 7.27
C ILE A 18 1.74 -19.49 7.45
N GLY A 19 2.08 -20.20 6.37
CA GLY A 19 1.91 -21.65 6.27
C GLY A 19 0.43 -22.03 6.43
N ALA A 20 0.12 -22.86 7.44
CA ALA A 20 -1.25 -23.29 7.74
C ALA A 20 -2.01 -22.36 8.70
N SER A 21 -1.36 -21.34 9.27
CA SER A 21 -1.95 -20.46 10.27
C SER A 21 -2.32 -19.09 9.69
N GLU A 22 -3.39 -18.50 10.21
CA GLU A 22 -3.79 -17.13 9.89
C GLU A 22 -3.36 -16.20 11.03
N VAL A 23 -2.69 -15.10 10.68
CA VAL A 23 -2.13 -14.16 11.65
C VAL A 23 -2.59 -12.76 11.32
N GLY A 24 -3.22 -12.10 12.28
CA GLY A 24 -3.61 -10.69 12.18
C GLY A 24 -2.43 -9.79 12.52
N ILE A 25 -1.96 -9.03 11.54
CA ILE A 25 -0.88 -8.06 11.74
C ILE A 25 -1.47 -6.64 11.76
N PRO A 26 -1.33 -5.91 12.87
CA PRO A 26 -1.79 -4.52 12.95
C PRO A 26 -0.89 -3.61 12.11
N ASP A 27 -1.50 -2.61 11.48
CA ASP A 27 -0.84 -1.54 10.72
C ASP A 27 0.06 -2.05 9.56
N LEU A 28 -0.19 -3.25 9.05
CA LEU A 28 0.67 -3.89 8.04
C LEU A 28 0.86 -3.02 6.77
N GLN A 29 -0.19 -2.32 6.32
CA GLN A 29 -0.07 -1.40 5.18
C GLN A 29 0.86 -0.22 5.46
N ARG A 30 0.88 0.29 6.69
CA ARG A 30 1.78 1.37 7.09
C ARG A 30 3.21 0.88 7.11
N ILE A 31 3.45 -0.30 7.70
CA ILE A 31 4.76 -0.96 7.71
C ILE A 31 5.29 -1.14 6.28
N MET A 32 4.47 -1.68 5.36
CA MET A 32 4.85 -1.84 3.96
C MET A 32 5.21 -0.51 3.30
N ARG A 33 4.46 0.55 3.57
CA ARG A 33 4.73 1.88 3.05
C ARG A 33 6.05 2.45 3.57
N ASP A 34 6.32 2.28 4.86
CA ASP A 34 7.55 2.76 5.49
C ASP A 34 8.78 2.04 4.91
N VAL A 35 8.68 0.72 4.69
CA VAL A 35 9.73 -0.06 4.01
C VAL A 35 9.91 0.37 2.55
N TYR A 36 8.83 0.64 1.83
CA TYR A 36 8.90 1.13 0.45
C TYR A 36 9.66 2.45 0.34
N PHE A 37 9.39 3.39 1.26
CA PHE A 37 10.08 4.69 1.27
C PHE A 37 11.56 4.61 1.66
N LYS A 38 12.00 3.55 2.35
CA LYS A 38 13.43 3.30 2.62
C LYS A 38 14.23 2.97 1.37
N LYS A 39 13.58 2.70 0.22
CA LYS A 39 14.23 2.40 -1.09
C LYS A 39 15.31 1.32 -0.99
N LEU A 40 15.06 0.27 -0.21
CA LEU A 40 15.98 -0.85 -0.08
C LEU A 40 15.99 -1.66 -1.39
N SER A 41 17.17 -1.90 -1.94
CA SER A 41 17.37 -2.60 -3.21
C SER A 41 17.54 -4.10 -3.09
N SER A 42 17.87 -4.59 -1.90
CA SER A 42 18.16 -6.01 -1.67
C SER A 42 16.97 -6.72 -1.01
N GLU A 43 16.59 -7.86 -1.56
CA GLU A 43 15.50 -8.70 -1.05
C GLU A 43 15.73 -9.13 0.40
N SER A 44 16.96 -9.54 0.75
CA SER A 44 17.29 -9.95 2.12
C SER A 44 17.08 -8.81 3.12
N ARG A 45 17.54 -7.59 2.77
CA ARG A 45 17.32 -6.39 3.58
C ARG A 45 15.84 -6.01 3.70
N LEU A 46 15.06 -6.19 2.63
CA LEU A 46 13.62 -5.95 2.66
C LEU A 46 12.92 -6.93 3.62
N LYS A 47 13.25 -8.22 3.52
CA LYS A 47 12.71 -9.27 4.40
C LYS A 47 13.05 -9.01 5.87
N GLU A 48 14.31 -8.67 6.16
CA GLU A 48 14.76 -8.33 7.51
C GLU A 48 14.03 -7.12 8.09
N GLU A 49 13.88 -6.04 7.31
CA GLU A 49 13.23 -4.84 7.80
C GLU A 49 11.71 -4.99 7.95
N LEU A 50 11.06 -5.76 7.08
CA LEU A 50 9.66 -6.15 7.27
C LEU A 50 9.49 -6.95 8.55
N LEU A 51 10.34 -7.96 8.77
CA LEU A 51 10.32 -8.75 9.99
C LEU A 51 10.54 -7.89 11.23
N LYS A 52 11.52 -6.98 11.21
CA LYS A 52 11.83 -6.10 12.34
C LYS A 52 10.63 -5.25 12.73
N LEU A 53 10.01 -4.55 11.78
CA LEU A 53 8.86 -3.68 12.05
C LEU A 53 7.61 -4.46 12.48
N VAL A 54 7.44 -5.69 11.97
CA VAL A 54 6.32 -6.55 12.40
C VAL A 54 6.58 -7.13 13.80
N ALA A 55 7.83 -7.47 14.13
CA ALA A 55 8.23 -7.96 15.45
C ALA A 55 8.03 -6.92 16.55
N GLU A 56 8.03 -5.62 16.22
CA GLU A 56 7.66 -4.54 17.16
C GLU A 56 6.16 -4.57 17.52
N LYS A 57 5.33 -5.25 16.72
CA LYS A 57 3.87 -5.29 16.88
C LYS A 57 3.35 -6.63 17.36
N ILE A 58 3.99 -7.72 16.96
CA ILE A 58 3.59 -9.10 17.29
C ILE A 58 4.79 -9.94 17.67
N PHE A 59 4.55 -10.99 18.46
CA PHE A 59 5.56 -11.99 18.75
C PHE A 59 5.77 -12.91 17.53
N ILE A 60 7.02 -13.06 17.10
CA ILE A 60 7.40 -13.96 16.01
C ILE A 60 8.32 -15.04 16.60
N PRO A 61 7.90 -16.32 16.61
CA PRO A 61 8.77 -17.43 17.02
C PRO A 61 9.97 -17.55 16.08
N GLU A 62 11.17 -17.77 16.63
CA GLU A 62 12.41 -17.89 15.84
C GLU A 62 12.32 -19.01 14.79
N GLU A 63 11.78 -20.16 15.17
CA GLU A 63 11.55 -21.33 14.31
C GLU A 63 10.71 -21.00 13.06
N ARG A 64 9.82 -20.01 13.17
CA ARG A 64 8.91 -19.61 12.08
C ARG A 64 9.37 -18.34 11.38
N ARG A 65 10.49 -17.73 11.79
CA ARG A 65 10.93 -16.42 11.32
C ARG A 65 11.09 -16.36 9.80
N GLU A 66 11.63 -17.41 9.18
CA GLU A 66 11.77 -17.51 7.72
C GLU A 66 10.42 -17.58 6.99
N MET A 67 9.46 -18.30 7.55
CA MET A 67 8.10 -18.37 6.99
C MET A 67 7.42 -17.01 7.05
N TYR A 68 7.56 -16.31 8.19
CA TYR A 68 7.07 -14.93 8.32
C TYR A 68 7.74 -14.00 7.32
N ALA A 69 9.08 -14.09 7.14
CA ALA A 69 9.81 -13.26 6.19
C ALA A 69 9.28 -13.44 4.77
N SER A 70 9.07 -14.68 4.37
CA SER A 70 8.60 -15.05 3.03
C SER A 70 7.17 -14.57 2.80
N ALA A 71 6.26 -14.84 3.75
CA ALA A 71 4.87 -14.39 3.65
C ALA A 71 4.74 -12.85 3.64
N LEU A 72 5.51 -12.15 4.48
CA LEU A 72 5.53 -10.69 4.50
C LEU A 72 6.07 -10.11 3.20
N PHE A 73 7.09 -10.73 2.62
CA PHE A 73 7.68 -10.29 1.35
C PHE A 73 6.73 -10.49 0.17
N GLU A 74 5.99 -11.60 0.11
CA GLU A 74 4.95 -11.80 -0.89
C GLU A 74 3.86 -10.72 -0.81
N GLU A 75 3.38 -10.42 0.39
CA GLU A 75 2.38 -9.38 0.59
C GLU A 75 2.92 -7.98 0.29
N TYR A 76 4.19 -7.72 0.57
CA TYR A 76 4.88 -6.49 0.21
C TYR A 76 5.02 -6.34 -1.32
N SER A 77 5.36 -7.43 -2.02
CA SER A 77 5.41 -7.45 -3.49
C SER A 77 4.06 -7.15 -4.12
N ARG A 78 2.98 -7.75 -3.57
CA ARG A 78 1.59 -7.43 -3.96
C ARG A 78 1.23 -5.97 -3.67
N PHE A 79 1.72 -5.42 -2.57
CA PHE A 79 1.54 -4.01 -2.22
C PHE A 79 2.20 -3.09 -3.25
N ILE A 80 3.47 -3.33 -3.61
CA ILE A 80 4.18 -2.54 -4.63
C ILE A 80 3.42 -2.56 -5.96
N LEU A 81 3.05 -3.75 -6.44
CA LEU A 81 2.32 -3.89 -7.71
C LEU A 81 1.00 -3.12 -7.72
N LYS A 82 0.29 -3.06 -6.59
CA LYS A 82 -0.94 -2.25 -6.45
C LYS A 82 -0.62 -0.76 -6.37
N TRP A 83 0.43 -0.40 -5.64
CA TRP A 83 0.85 0.98 -5.45
C TRP A 83 1.25 1.64 -6.78
N GLU A 84 2.08 0.98 -7.57
CA GLU A 84 2.52 1.46 -8.89
C GLU A 84 1.36 1.62 -9.87
N LYS A 85 0.40 0.69 -9.87
CA LYS A 85 -0.83 0.82 -10.67
C LYS A 85 -1.66 2.02 -10.24
N GLY A 86 -1.75 2.28 -8.95
CA GLY A 86 -2.44 3.44 -8.39
C GLY A 86 -1.76 4.77 -8.75
N GLU A 87 -0.43 4.84 -8.73
CA GLU A 87 0.31 6.04 -9.14
C GLU A 87 0.17 6.32 -10.64
N LYS A 88 0.24 5.29 -11.49
CA LYS A 88 -0.02 5.44 -12.93
C LYS A 88 -1.42 5.96 -13.22
N ALA A 89 -2.44 5.44 -12.54
CA ALA A 89 -3.82 5.90 -12.70
C ALA A 89 -4.01 7.37 -12.27
N LYS A 90 -3.32 7.81 -11.20
CA LYS A 90 -3.35 9.21 -10.74
C LYS A 90 -2.63 10.15 -11.72
N ALA A 91 -1.50 9.73 -12.28
CA ALA A 91 -0.76 10.48 -13.28
C ALA A 91 -1.58 10.69 -14.57
N GLU A 92 -2.24 9.64 -15.07
CA GLU A 92 -3.10 9.73 -16.26
C GLU A 92 -4.31 10.64 -16.06
N MET A 93 -4.89 10.65 -14.86
CA MET A 93 -6.03 11.50 -14.52
C MET A 93 -5.62 12.99 -14.48
N GLN A 94 -4.43 13.30 -13.96
CA GLN A 94 -3.87 14.67 -13.97
C GLN A 94 -3.55 15.15 -15.39
N GLU A 95 -3.02 14.30 -16.27
CA GLU A 95 -2.73 14.67 -17.66
C GLU A 95 -4.01 14.97 -18.46
N LYS A 96 -5.08 14.17 -18.27
CA LYS A 96 -6.38 14.42 -18.89
C LYS A 96 -7.02 15.72 -18.41
N SER A 97 -6.94 16.04 -17.11
CA SER A 97 -7.45 17.30 -16.57
C SER A 97 -6.69 18.54 -17.07
N GLN A 98 -5.38 18.44 -17.32
CA GLN A 98 -4.59 19.54 -17.92
C GLN A 98 -4.90 19.76 -19.41
N LYS A 99 -5.12 18.70 -20.20
CA LYS A 99 -5.50 18.81 -21.62
C LYS A 99 -6.87 19.48 -21.81
N VAL A 100 -7.83 19.24 -20.91
CA VAL A 100 -9.16 19.89 -20.94
C VAL A 100 -9.05 21.39 -20.66
N LYS A 101 -8.25 21.80 -19.67
CA LYS A 101 -8.01 23.23 -19.38
C LYS A 101 -7.33 23.98 -20.52
N ARG A 102 -6.38 23.34 -21.22
CA ARG A 102 -5.72 23.94 -22.40
C ARG A 102 -6.66 24.13 -23.59
N ARG A 103 -7.65 23.25 -23.81
CA ARG A 103 -8.63 23.40 -24.89
C ARG A 103 -9.71 24.45 -24.60
N GLY A 104 -10.05 24.68 -23.32
CA GLY A 104 -11.02 25.71 -22.91
C GLY A 104 -10.53 27.16 -23.03
N LEU A 105 -9.21 27.40 -23.00
CA LEU A 105 -8.66 28.75 -23.16
C LEU A 105 -8.62 29.24 -24.62
N PHE A 106 -8.56 28.34 -25.60
CA PHE A 106 -8.48 28.70 -27.01
C PHE A 106 -9.86 29.02 -27.65
N SER A 107 -10.98 28.68 -27.01
CA SER A 107 -12.32 28.96 -27.54
C SER A 107 -12.83 30.38 -27.21
N LEU A 108 -12.16 31.11 -26.32
CA LEU A 108 -12.58 32.46 -25.88
C LEU A 108 -12.07 33.61 -26.77
N PHE A 109 -11.18 33.36 -27.72
CA PHE A 109 -10.61 34.39 -28.62
C PHE A 109 -11.24 34.44 -30.03
N ARG A 110 -12.32 33.69 -30.29
CA ARG A 110 -12.93 33.57 -31.65
C ARG A 110 -14.35 34.14 -31.77
N ARG A 111 -14.66 35.21 -31.03
CA ARG A 111 -15.88 36.02 -31.21
C ARG A 111 -15.54 37.51 -31.18
N LYS A 112 -14.82 37.96 -32.19
CA LYS A 112 -14.84 39.35 -32.64
C LYS A 112 -14.76 39.30 -34.16
N ASP A 113 -15.44 40.22 -34.83
CA ASP A 113 -15.62 40.36 -36.28
C ASP A 113 -16.79 39.58 -36.91
N LYS A 114 -17.96 40.23 -36.94
CA LYS A 114 -18.40 40.99 -38.13
C LYS A 114 -19.81 41.55 -37.89
N LYS A 115 -19.91 42.87 -37.82
CA LYS A 115 -21.14 43.63 -38.06
C LYS A 115 -20.84 44.65 -39.15
#